data_AF-A0AAD2UFR1-F1
#
_entry.id   AF-A0AAD2UFR1-F1
#
_cell.length_a   1.000
_cell.length_b   1.000
_cell.length_c   1.000
_cell.angle_alpha   90.00
_cell.angle_beta   90.00
_cell.angle_gamma   90.00
#
_symmetry.space_group_name_H-M   'P 1'
#
loop_
_entity.id
_entity.type
_entity.pdbx_description
1 polymer ?
#
loop_
_entity_poly.entity_id
_entity_poly.type
_entity_poly.pdbx_seq_one_letter_code
_entity_poly.pdbx_strand_id
1 'polypeptide(L)'
;MTLTLLTAYNVPYLAALTFVLLTGIAELIALLCGHSLSSAMDTPDLPEGLTGEALDWLNIGRIPLLIVLCMLAGFFGISGILLQGLIIHLLQAPAPNILLAPLCLLLTCPLVHRTGRLI
;
A
#
# COMPACT_ATOMS: atom_id res chain seq x y z
N MET A 1 -20.85 -4.96 -19.01
CA MET A 1 -20.42 -3.96 -18.00
C MET A 1 -19.64 -4.59 -16.83
N THR A 2 -19.11 -5.82 -16.94
CA THR A 2 -18.91 -6.61 -15.72
C THR A 2 -17.50 -6.70 -15.14
N LEU A 3 -16.40 -6.28 -15.78
CA LEU A 3 -15.06 -6.42 -15.16
C LEU A 3 -14.02 -5.36 -15.57
N THR A 4 -14.40 -4.08 -15.69
CA THR A 4 -13.44 -2.98 -15.93
C THR A 4 -12.37 -2.86 -14.83
N LEU A 5 -12.66 -3.39 -13.64
CA LEU A 5 -11.70 -3.48 -12.55
C LEU A 5 -10.68 -4.61 -12.77
N LEU A 6 -11.09 -5.79 -13.25
CA LEU A 6 -10.22 -6.98 -13.40
C LEU A 6 -9.41 -7.01 -14.72
N THR A 7 -9.21 -5.86 -15.33
CA THR A 7 -8.38 -5.72 -16.53
C THR A 7 -6.90 -5.86 -16.21
N ALA A 8 -6.12 -6.36 -17.17
CA ALA A 8 -4.68 -6.59 -17.02
C ALA A 8 -3.89 -5.35 -16.56
N TYR A 9 -4.33 -4.14 -16.91
CA TYR A 9 -3.69 -2.90 -16.48
C TYR A 9 -3.90 -2.57 -14.99
N ASN A 10 -4.93 -3.11 -14.33
CA ASN A 10 -5.18 -2.88 -12.89
C ASN A 10 -4.53 -3.92 -11.97
N VAL A 11 -3.90 -4.95 -12.55
CA VAL A 11 -3.29 -6.06 -11.83
C VAL A 11 -2.36 -5.62 -10.68
N PRO A 12 -1.42 -4.68 -10.83
CA PRO A 12 -0.54 -4.32 -9.71
C PRO A 12 -1.30 -3.68 -8.53
N TYR A 13 -2.33 -2.89 -8.82
CA TYR A 13 -3.14 -2.21 -7.81
C TYR A 13 -4.08 -3.18 -7.11
N LEU A 14 -4.68 -4.11 -7.86
CA LEU A 14 -5.49 -5.19 -7.31
C LEU A 14 -4.66 -6.13 -6.45
N ALA A 15 -3.45 -6.49 -6.88
CA ALA A 15 -2.54 -7.32 -6.10
C ALA A 15 -2.21 -6.66 -4.75
N ALA A 16 -1.99 -5.34 -4.74
CA ALA A 16 -1.77 -4.59 -3.51
C ALA A 16 -3.02 -4.59 -2.59
N LEU A 17 -4.22 -4.40 -3.14
CA LEU A 17 -5.46 -4.49 -2.35
C LEU A 17 -5.72 -5.90 -1.82
N THR A 18 -5.45 -6.92 -2.63
CA THR A 18 -5.53 -8.32 -2.20
C THR A 18 -4.56 -8.59 -1.08
N PHE A 19 -3.33 -8.08 -1.15
CA PHE A 19 -2.36 -8.17 -0.06
C PHE A 19 -2.91 -7.55 1.24
N VAL A 20 -3.48 -6.34 1.18
CA VAL A 20 -4.11 -5.68 2.34
C VAL A 20 -5.26 -6.50 2.92
N LEU A 21 -6.10 -7.07 2.06
CA LEU A 21 -7.20 -7.92 2.50
C LEU A 21 -6.69 -9.19 3.19
N LEU A 22 -5.68 -9.84 2.62
CA LEU A 22 -5.08 -11.04 3.18
C LEU A 22 -4.41 -10.78 4.53
N THR A 23 -3.65 -9.68 4.65
CA THR A 23 -3.02 -9.30 5.93
C THR A 23 -4.05 -8.90 6.97
N GLY A 24 -5.13 -8.19 6.58
CA GLY A 24 -6.24 -7.85 7.48
C GLY A 24 -6.99 -9.08 7.98
N ILE A 25 -7.24 -10.07 7.12
CA ILE A 25 -7.84 -11.35 7.51
C ILE A 25 -6.89 -12.13 8.42
N ALA A 26 -5.60 -12.18 8.10
CA ALA A 26 -4.61 -12.85 8.92
C ALA A 26 -4.49 -12.23 10.31
N GLU A 27 -4.50 -10.89 10.41
CA GLU A 27 -4.51 -10.16 11.68
C GLU A 27 -5.77 -10.48 12.48
N LEU A 28 -6.95 -10.50 11.84
CA LEU A 28 -8.21 -10.86 12.50
C LEU A 28 -8.14 -12.29 13.09
N ILE A 29 -7.62 -13.25 12.33
CA ILE A 29 -7.43 -14.63 12.81
C ILE A 29 -6.43 -14.66 13.97
N ALA A 30 -5.31 -13.93 13.88
CA ALA A 30 -4.33 -13.83 14.95
C ALA A 30 -4.97 -13.31 16.24
N LEU A 31 -5.77 -12.24 16.14
CA LEU A 31 -6.47 -11.64 17.27
C LEU A 31 -7.47 -12.62 17.92
N LEU A 32 -8.17 -13.43 17.13
CA LEU A 32 -9.05 -14.49 17.65
C LEU A 32 -8.27 -15.57 18.41
N CYS A 33 -7.03 -15.84 18.02
CA CYS A 33 -6.11 -16.74 18.72
C CYS A 33 -5.35 -16.05 19.88
N GLY A 34 -5.67 -14.79 20.21
CA GLY A 34 -4.99 -14.02 21.25
C GLY A 34 -3.58 -13.53 20.89
N HIS A 35 -3.23 -13.51 19.61
CA HIS A 35 -1.95 -13.04 19.08
C HIS A 35 -2.14 -11.80 18.20
N SER A 36 -1.06 -11.11 17.85
CA SER A 36 -1.08 -9.98 16.90
C SER A 36 0.04 -10.15 15.87
N LEU A 37 -0.29 -10.27 14.59
CA LEU A 37 0.69 -10.42 13.51
C LEU A 37 1.47 -9.11 13.33
N SER A 38 0.76 -8.00 13.50
CA SER A 38 1.33 -6.66 13.60
C SER A 38 2.47 -6.57 14.63
N SER A 39 2.27 -7.12 15.82
CA SER A 39 3.30 -7.16 16.88
C SER A 39 4.40 -8.19 16.61
N ALA A 40 4.10 -9.28 15.90
CA ALA A 40 5.12 -10.27 15.51
C ALA A 40 6.09 -9.71 14.45
N MET A 41 5.60 -8.80 13.60
CA MET A 41 6.39 -8.06 12.61
C MET A 41 6.89 -6.73 13.17
N ASP A 42 7.37 -6.76 14.42
CA ASP A 42 7.92 -5.60 15.08
C ASP A 42 9.08 -5.00 14.28
N THR A 43 9.35 -3.72 14.50
CA THR A 43 10.25 -2.98 13.61
C THR A 43 11.63 -3.62 13.51
N PRO A 44 12.11 -3.96 12.30
CA PRO A 44 13.46 -4.50 12.13
C PRO A 44 14.50 -3.41 12.42
N ASP A 45 15.66 -3.82 12.94
CA ASP A 45 16.81 -2.93 13.08
C ASP A 45 17.14 -2.34 11.71
N LEU A 46 16.93 -1.03 11.56
CA LEU A 46 17.09 -0.34 10.29
C LEU A 46 18.58 -0.25 9.93
N PRO A 47 18.99 -0.66 8.72
CA PRO A 47 20.37 -0.47 8.28
C PRO A 47 20.68 1.02 8.12
N GLU A 48 21.86 1.44 8.60
CA GLU A 48 22.33 2.82 8.44
C GLU A 48 22.52 3.15 6.95
N GLY A 49 21.89 4.24 6.47
CA GLY A 49 21.97 4.73 5.09
C GLY A 49 20.65 5.23 4.53
N LEU A 50 20.65 5.54 3.22
CA LEU A 50 19.53 6.19 2.51
C LEU A 50 18.20 5.40 2.62
N THR A 51 18.27 4.07 2.71
CA THR A 51 17.10 3.21 2.93
C THR A 51 16.59 3.30 4.35
N GLY A 52 17.47 3.35 5.35
CA GLY A 52 17.09 3.54 6.75
C GLY A 52 16.40 4.89 6.97
N GLU A 53 16.92 5.96 6.38
CA GLU A 53 16.31 7.30 6.43
C GLU A 53 14.94 7.35 5.74
N ALA A 54 14.78 6.68 4.58
CA ALA A 54 13.50 6.60 3.89
C ALA A 54 12.45 5.80 4.68
N LEU A 55 12.88 4.74 5.36
CA LEU A 55 12.02 3.90 6.20
C LEU A 55 11.62 4.63 7.49
N ASP A 56 12.57 5.30 8.14
CA ASP A 56 12.32 6.18 9.29
C ASP A 56 11.34 7.31 8.93
N TRP A 57 11.52 7.91 7.75
CA TRP A 57 10.59 8.90 7.22
C TRP A 57 9.19 8.32 6.99
N LEU A 58 9.04 7.03 6.71
CA LEU A 58 7.74 6.37 6.58
C LEU A 58 7.09 6.01 7.95
N ASN A 59 7.69 6.46 9.06
CA ASN A 59 7.33 6.16 10.45
C ASN A 59 7.60 4.70 10.89
N ILE A 60 8.49 4.00 10.20
CA ILE A 60 8.93 2.66 10.61
C ILE A 60 9.81 2.83 11.86
N GLY A 61 9.29 2.38 13.01
CA GLY A 61 9.91 2.51 14.34
C GLY A 61 8.96 3.14 15.36
N ARG A 62 7.91 3.81 14.87
CA ARG A 62 6.84 4.40 15.67
C ARG A 62 5.57 3.56 15.70
N ILE A 63 5.30 2.89 14.59
CA ILE A 63 4.14 2.00 14.38
C ILE A 63 4.61 0.67 13.78
N PRO A 64 3.89 -0.43 14.06
CA PRO A 64 4.21 -1.75 13.51
C PRO A 64 4.36 -1.75 11.99
N LEU A 65 5.37 -2.45 11.48
CA LEU A 65 5.72 -2.46 10.06
C LEU A 65 4.57 -2.99 9.18
N LEU A 66 3.79 -3.95 9.68
CA LEU A 66 2.63 -4.48 8.96
C LEU A 66 1.56 -3.41 8.70
N ILE A 67 1.33 -2.50 9.66
CA ILE A 67 0.36 -1.40 9.49
C ILE A 67 0.85 -0.43 8.41
N VAL A 68 2.13 -0.05 8.44
CA VAL A 68 2.73 0.82 7.44
C VAL A 68 2.65 0.21 6.03
N LEU A 69 2.97 -1.09 5.90
CA LEU A 69 2.84 -1.83 4.64
C LEU A 69 1.39 -1.88 4.15
N CYS A 70 0.43 -2.13 5.05
CA CYS A 70 -0.99 -2.15 4.70
C CYS A 70 -1.48 -0.77 4.23
N MET A 71 -1.04 0.31 4.87
CA MET A 71 -1.37 1.67 4.44
C MET A 71 -0.75 1.98 3.08
N LEU A 72 0.54 1.65 2.89
CA LEU A 72 1.24 1.84 1.62
C LEU A 72 0.53 1.08 0.49
N ALA A 73 0.27 -0.21 0.67
CA ALA A 73 -0.41 -1.03 -0.33
C ALA A 73 -1.87 -0.60 -0.57
N GLY A 74 -2.59 -0.19 0.48
CA GLY A 74 -3.97 0.24 0.41
C GLY A 74 -4.13 1.55 -0.37
N PHE A 75 -3.36 2.58 0.01
CA PHE A 75 -3.37 3.86 -0.70
C PHE A 75 -2.83 3.72 -2.12
N PHE A 76 -1.78 2.91 -2.35
CA PHE A 76 -1.28 2.62 -3.69
C PHE A 76 -2.35 1.93 -4.56
N GLY A 77 -3.05 0.94 -4.02
CA GLY A 77 -4.10 0.21 -4.72
C GLY A 77 -5.30 1.10 -5.06
N ILE A 78 -5.79 1.89 -4.10
CA ILE A 78 -6.93 2.80 -4.31
C ILE A 78 -6.56 3.91 -5.29
N SER A 79 -5.43 4.59 -5.07
CA SER A 79 -4.97 5.67 -5.95
C SER A 79 -4.73 5.17 -7.37
N GLY A 80 -4.09 4.02 -7.54
CA GLY A 80 -3.84 3.42 -8.85
C GLY A 80 -5.12 3.12 -9.64
N ILE A 81 -6.13 2.51 -9.01
CA ILE A 81 -7.41 2.23 -9.67
C ILE A 81 -8.14 3.53 -10.03
N LEU A 82 -8.15 4.52 -9.11
CA LEU A 82 -8.80 5.81 -9.37
C LEU A 82 -8.11 6.58 -10.50
N LEU A 83 -6.78 6.66 -10.47
CA LEU A 83 -5.99 7.39 -11.47
C LEU A 83 -6.07 6.72 -12.84
N GLN A 84 -5.97 5.39 -12.89
CA GLN A 84 -6.13 4.63 -14.12
C GLN A 84 -7.54 4.78 -14.69
N GLY A 85 -8.58 4.75 -13.85
CA GLY A 85 -9.97 4.98 -14.25
C GLY A 85 -10.19 6.39 -14.80
N LEU A 86 -9.61 7.41 -14.14
CA LEU A 86 -9.66 8.80 -14.60
C LEU A 86 -8.97 8.97 -15.95
N ILE A 87 -7.79 8.38 -16.12
CA ILE A 87 -7.03 8.42 -17.37
C ILE A 87 -7.82 7.79 -18.51
N ILE A 88 -8.42 6.62 -18.28
CA ILE A 88 -9.26 5.96 -19.30
C ILE A 88 -10.48 6.83 -19.62
N HIS A 89 -11.10 7.46 -18.63
CA HIS A 89 -12.24 8.34 -18.87
C HIS A 89 -11.86 9.58 -19.72
N LEU A 90 -10.71 10.22 -19.43
CA LEU A 90 -10.28 11.44 -20.09
C LEU A 90 -9.60 11.21 -21.45
N LEU A 91 -8.73 10.20 -21.53
CA LEU A 91 -7.85 9.95 -22.67
C LEU A 91 -8.32 8.76 -23.52
N GLN A 92 -9.37 8.04 -23.09
CA GLN A 92 -9.90 6.84 -23.76
C GLN A 92 -8.87 5.73 -23.98
N ALA A 93 -7.71 5.81 -23.31
CA ALA A 93 -6.60 4.89 -23.41
C ALA A 93 -6.00 4.61 -22.02
N PRO A 94 -5.61 3.36 -21.71
CA PRO A 94 -4.98 3.03 -20.44
C PRO A 94 -3.55 3.58 -20.39
N ALA A 95 -3.14 4.12 -19.24
CA ALA A 95 -1.74 4.48 -19.02
C ALA A 95 -0.85 3.24 -18.85
N PRO A 96 0.42 3.32 -19.25
CA PRO A 96 1.38 2.25 -19.00
C PRO A 96 1.69 2.15 -17.49
N ASN A 97 1.55 0.95 -16.95
CA ASN A 97 1.80 0.66 -15.53
C ASN A 97 3.23 1.00 -15.09
N ILE A 98 4.19 0.93 -16.02
CA ILE A 98 5.60 1.27 -15.75
C ILE A 98 5.75 2.73 -15.28
N LEU A 99 4.91 3.63 -15.78
CA LEU A 99 4.95 5.04 -15.38
C LEU A 99 3.94 5.35 -14.27
N LEU A 100 2.75 4.73 -14.34
CA LEU A 100 1.69 5.01 -13.39
C LEU A 100 1.98 4.43 -11.99
N ALA A 101 2.54 3.21 -11.91
CA ALA A 101 2.85 2.59 -10.62
C ALA A 101 3.85 3.40 -9.77
N PRO A 102 5.01 3.85 -10.29
CA PRO A 102 5.91 4.68 -9.50
C PRO A 102 5.29 6.03 -9.15
N LEU A 103 4.50 6.62 -10.05
CA LEU A 103 3.76 7.86 -9.75
C LEU A 103 2.80 7.66 -8.57
N CYS A 104 2.01 6.58 -8.57
CA CYS A 104 1.11 6.26 -7.47
C CYS A 104 1.84 5.95 -6.17
N LEU A 105 3.00 5.26 -6.21
CA LEU A 105 3.82 5.04 -5.03
C LEU A 105 4.35 6.36 -4.46
N LEU A 106 4.90 7.23 -5.30
CA LEU A 106 5.40 8.55 -4.88
C LEU A 106 4.31 9.42 -4.28
N LEU A 107 3.08 9.37 -4.81
CA LEU A 107 1.92 10.05 -4.25
C LEU A 107 1.49 9.43 -2.91
N THR A 108 1.66 8.12 -2.76
CA THR A 108 1.24 7.39 -1.57
C THR A 108 2.17 7.61 -0.38
N CYS A 109 3.49 7.65 -0.60
CA CYS A 109 4.47 7.84 0.47
C CYS A 109 4.17 9.04 1.41
N PRO A 110 3.93 10.28 0.94
CA PRO A 110 3.61 11.40 1.83
C PRO A 110 2.24 11.26 2.52
N LEU A 111 1.28 10.56 1.91
CA LEU A 111 -0.02 10.27 2.52
C LEU A 111 0.14 9.31 3.71
N VAL A 112 0.93 8.25 3.53
CA VAL A 112 1.27 7.30 4.60
C VAL A 112 2.04 8.00 5.71
N HIS A 113 3.04 8.83 5.38
CA HIS A 113 3.79 9.60 6.38
C HIS A 113 2.87 10.46 7.24
N ARG A 114 1.97 11.23 6.62
CA ARG A 114 1.03 12.10 7.36
C ARG A 114 0.05 11.31 8.20
N THR A 115 -0.50 10.22 7.65
CA THR A 115 -1.52 9.43 8.34
C THR A 115 -0.89 8.65 9.51
N GLY A 116 0.31 8.09 9.33
CA GLY A 116 1.07 7.42 10.40
C GLY A 116 1.54 8.34 11.52
N ARG A 117 1.60 9.67 11.30
CA ARG A 117 1.85 10.65 12.37
C ARG A 117 0.61 11.03 13.17
N LEU A 118 -0.59 10.77 12.64
CA LEU A 118 -1.87 11.08 13.31
C LEU A 118 -2.35 9.94 14.21
N ILE A 119 -1.87 8.71 13.95
CA ILE A 119 -2.12 7.50 14.74
C ILE A 119 -1.07 7.41 15.84
#